data_AF-A0A2N2RU02-F1
#
_entry.id   AF-A0A2N2RU02-F1
#
_cell.length_a   1.000
_cell.length_b   1.000
_cell.length_c   1.000
_cell.angle_alpha   90.00
_cell.angle_beta   90.00
_cell.angle_gamma   90.00
#
_symmetry.space_group_name_H-M   'P 1'
#
loop_
_entity.id
_entity.type
_entity.pdbx_description
1 polymer ?
#
loop_
_entity_poly.entity_id
_entity_poly.type
_entity_poly.pdbx_seq_one_letter_code
_entity_poly.pdbx_strand_id
1 'polypeptide(L)' 'MRHTFASHFMQNGGNIITLQRVLDHGDLKTTMRYAHLAPDHLKDVLKFKPVIE' A
#
# COMPACT_ATOMS: atom_id res chain seq x y z
N MET A 1 -11.06 -2.93 15.18
CA MET A 1 -10.37 -1.64 14.94
C MET A 1 -9.13 -1.77 14.05
N ARG A 2 -8.22 -2.73 14.27
CA ARG A 2 -7.02 -2.96 13.44
C ARG A 2 -7.31 -3.11 11.93
N HIS A 3 -8.31 -3.92 11.58
CA HIS A 3 -8.72 -4.14 10.19
C HIS A 3 -9.32 -2.89 9.55
N THR A 4 -10.17 -2.16 10.29
CA THR A 4 -10.78 -0.90 9.83
C THR A 4 -9.71 0.16 9.53
N PHE A 5 -8.75 0.34 10.43
CA PHE A 5 -7.61 1.23 10.21
C PHE A 5 -6.81 0.82 8.96
N ALA A 6 -6.46 -0.46 8.84
CA ALA A 6 -5.70 -0.98 7.71
C ALA A 6 -6.41 -0.76 6.37
N SER A 7 -7.73 -1.00 6.33
CA SER A 7 -8.54 -0.75 5.13
C SER A 7 -8.53 0.72 4.73
N HIS A 8 -8.84 1.63 5.66
CA HIS A 8 -8.85 3.08 5.37
C HIS A 8 -7.46 3.61 5.00
N PHE A 9 -6.41 3.12 5.66
CA PHE A 9 -5.04 3.50 5.34
C PHE A 9 -4.68 3.14 3.90
N MET A 10 -5.04 1.93 3.43
CA MET A 10 -4.81 1.54 2.04
C MET A 10 -5.71 2.29 1.05
N GLN A 11 -6.98 2.51 1.39
CA GLN A 11 -7.91 3.31 0.56
C GLN A 11 -7.41 4.73 0.32
N ASN A 12 -6.68 5.30 1.29
CA ASN A 12 -6.09 6.63 1.18
C ASN A 12 -4.73 6.65 0.41
N GLY A 13 -4.33 5.56 -0.24
CA GLY A 13 -3.06 5.47 -0.97
C GLY A 13 -1.85 5.18 -0.07
N GLY A 14 -2.07 4.62 1.12
CA GLY A 14 -1.00 4.24 2.03
C GLY A 14 -0.07 3.17 1.46
N ASN A 15 1.21 3.21 1.84
CA ASN A 15 2.20 2.23 1.41
C ASN A 15 2.03 0.90 2.20
N ILE A 16 1.91 -0.22 1.48
CA ILE A 16 1.67 -1.54 2.07
C ILE A 16 2.81 -2.03 3.00
N ILE A 17 4.06 -1.62 2.74
CA ILE A 17 5.22 -1.94 3.60
C ILE A 17 5.17 -1.12 4.89
N THR A 18 4.76 0.15 4.80
CA THR A 18 4.52 0.97 6.00
C THR A 18 3.43 0.35 6.85
N LEU A 19 2.32 -0.07 6.23
CA LEU A 19 1.24 -0.73 6.95
C LEU A 19 1.69 -2.03 7.64
N GLN A 20 2.54 -2.83 6.98
CA GLN A 20 3.12 -4.03 7.59
C GLN A 20 3.84 -3.71 8.90
N ARG A 21 4.68 -2.66 8.91
CA ARG A 21 5.44 -2.23 10.09
C ARG A 21 4.55 -1.66 11.20
N VAL A 22 3.57 -0.83 10.83
CA VAL A 22 2.60 -0.25 11.78
C VAL A 22 1.78 -1.33 12.47
N LEU A 23 1.46 -2.40 11.73
CA LEU A 23 0.72 -3.55 12.26
C LEU A 23 1.62 -4.60 12.92
N ASP A 24 2.94 -4.45 12.84
CA ASP A 24 3.92 -5.44 13.30
C ASP A 24 3.65 -6.84 12.72
N HIS A 25 3.43 -6.91 11.40
CA HIS A 25 3.31 -8.19 10.70
C HIS A 25 4.70 -8.74 10.36
N GLY A 26 5.00 -9.96 10.82
CA GLY A 26 6.24 -10.66 10.51
C GLY A 26 6.37 -11.10 9.05
N ASP A 27 5.26 -11.23 8.31
CA ASP A 27 5.24 -11.54 6.88
C ASP A 27 4.34 -10.55 6.14
N LEU A 28 4.81 -10.08 4.98
CA LEU A 28 4.04 -9.22 4.08
C LEU A 28 2.76 -9.90 3.61
N LYS A 29 2.75 -11.24 3.45
CA LYS A 29 1.54 -11.98 3.01
C LYS A 29 0.33 -11.71 3.89
N THR A 30 0.52 -11.53 5.20
CA THR A 30 -0.56 -11.18 6.13
C THR A 30 -1.13 -9.80 5.84
N THR A 31 -0.27 -8.85 5.44
CA THR A 31 -0.67 -7.48 5.06
C THR A 31 -1.28 -7.42 3.65
N MET A 32 -0.90 -8.32 2.73
CA MET A 32 -1.39 -8.33 1.35
C MET A 32 -2.91 -8.47 1.22
N ARG A 33 -3.60 -8.94 2.27
CA ARG A 33 -5.08 -8.91 2.33
C ARG A 33 -5.67 -7.53 2.03
N TYR A 34 -4.96 -6.43 2.35
CA TYR A 34 -5.45 -5.07 2.12
C TYR A 34 -4.96 -4.45 0.80
N ALA A 35 -4.11 -5.13 0.03
CA ALA A 35 -3.49 -4.55 -1.17
C ALA A 35 -4.53 -4.15 -2.23
N HIS A 36 -5.63 -4.90 -2.35
CA HIS A 36 -6.71 -4.62 -3.29
C HIS A 36 -7.50 -3.32 -2.98
N LEU A 37 -7.29 -2.73 -1.80
CA LEU A 37 -7.93 -1.47 -1.40
C LEU A 37 -7.11 -0.24 -1.83
N ALA A 38 -5.88 -0.43 -2.30
CA ALA A 38 -5.05 0.66 -2.78
C ALA A 38 -5.70 1.29 -4.04
N PRO A 39 -5.69 2.62 -4.18
CA PRO A 39 -6.10 3.28 -5.40
C PRO A 39 -5.18 2.87 -6.57
N ASP A 40 -5.69 2.97 -7.80
CA ASP A 40 -4.89 2.67 -8.98
C ASP A 40 -3.79 3.73 -9.17
N HIS A 41 -2.53 3.27 -9.14
CA HIS A 41 -1.33 4.10 -9.27
C HIS A 41 -0.76 4.11 -10.70
N LEU A 42 -1.51 3.64 -11.71
CA LEU A 42 -1.01 3.58 -13.10
C LEU A 42 -0.52 4.94 -13.63
N LYS A 43 -1.17 6.03 -13.23
CA LYS A 43 -0.75 7.40 -13.62
C LYS A 43 0.56 7.81 -12.96
N ASP A 44 0.84 7.33 -11.76
CA ASP A 44 2.09 7.61 -11.03
C ASP A 44 3.27 6.96 -11.74
N VAL A 45 3.08 5.79 -12.35
CA VAL A 45 4.09 5.16 -13.20
C VAL A 45 4.49 6.08 -14.35
N LEU A 46 3.56 6.87 -14.91
CA LEU A 46 3.91 7.82 -15.96
C LEU A 46 4.73 9.01 -15.45
N LYS A 47 4.50 9.42 -14.21
CA LYS A 47 5.14 10.56 -13.56
C LYS A 47 6.54 10.22 -13.03
N PHE A 48 6.75 9.01 -12.53
CA PHE A 48 7.98 8.58 -11.88
C PHE A 48 8.83 7.64 -12.75
N LYS A 49 8.56 7.56 -14.07
CA LYS A 49 9.43 6.85 -15.00
C LYS A 49 10.85 7.41 -14.86
N PRO A 50 11.90 6.57 -14.87
CA PRO A 50 13.24 7.09 -15.09
C PRO A 50 13.27 7.74 -16.48
N VAL A 51 13.72 8.99 -16.54
CA VAL A 51 14.11 9.59 -17.82
C VAL A 51 15.45 8.95 -18.16
N ILE A 52 15.40 7.92 -18.99
CA ILE A 52 16.60 7.37 -19.60
C ILE A 52 16.78 8.20 -20.88
N GLU A 53 17.71 9.17 -20.83
CA GLU A 53 18.26 9.81 -22.04
C GLU A 53 19.23 8.86 -22.75
#